data_AF-A0A2V7PR94-F1
#
_entry.id   AF-A0A2V7PR94-F1
#
_cell.length_a   1.000
_cell.length_b   1.000
_cell.length_c   1.000
_cell.angle_alpha   90.00
_cell.angle_beta   90.00
_cell.angle_gamma   90.00
#
_symmetry.space_group_name_H-M   'P 1'
#
loop_
_entity.id
_entity.type
_entity.pdbx_description
1 polymer ?
#
loop_
_entity_poly.entity_id
_entity_poly.type
_entity_poly.pdbx_seq_one_letter_code
_entity_poly.pdbx_strand_id
1 'polypeptide(L)'
;MKALRRAREEIRRDRAKAAPIGIGYRAAESWRGDYQLITYKKGAWVVHMLRNLLLNVRTMNEDRFQTMMSTFYETYRGKRASTVDFQRMVEKAVGQPMDWFFDEWVYGTAVPTYTFSYNVVPDSAGFVARLRVRQSDVPETFKMYVPVLITLPEGDGIVRILVTGPTTDATIRLPAMPKSLQLNPLESVLADVKTESWTEHQ
;
A
#
# COMPACT_ATOMS: atom_id res chain seq x y z
N MET A 1 -2.93 -0.33 14.80
CA MET A 1 -1.87 -1.31 14.48
C MET A 1 -2.28 -2.76 14.79
N LYS A 2 -2.47 -3.19 16.06
CA LYS A 2 -2.82 -4.60 16.38
C LYS A 2 -4.03 -5.17 15.61
N ALA A 3 -5.08 -4.35 15.40
CA ALA A 3 -6.26 -4.74 14.63
C ALA A 3 -5.98 -4.94 13.12
N LEU A 4 -5.09 -4.12 12.53
CA LEU A 4 -4.71 -4.23 11.12
C LEU A 4 -3.88 -5.51 10.88
N ARG A 5 -2.87 -5.79 11.72
CA ARG A 5 -2.09 -7.04 11.67
C ARG A 5 -2.97 -8.29 11.67
N ARG A 6 -3.90 -8.35 12.62
CA ARG A 6 -4.85 -9.46 12.73
C ARG A 6 -5.73 -9.56 11.48
N ALA A 7 -6.23 -8.43 10.98
CA ALA A 7 -7.03 -8.40 9.78
C ALA A 7 -6.25 -8.89 8.53
N ARG A 8 -4.97 -8.53 8.40
CA ARG A 8 -4.10 -9.02 7.34
C ARG A 8 -3.91 -10.54 7.39
N GLU A 9 -3.65 -11.10 8.57
CA GLU A 9 -3.49 -12.56 8.72
C GLU A 9 -4.76 -13.32 8.33
N GLU A 10 -5.93 -12.79 8.69
CA GLU A 10 -7.21 -13.37 8.32
C GLU A 10 -7.48 -13.26 6.81
N ILE A 11 -7.28 -12.08 6.19
CA ILE A 11 -7.36 -11.91 4.73
C ILE A 11 -6.43 -12.88 4.02
N ARG A 12 -5.21 -13.08 4.52
CA ARG A 12 -4.24 -14.02 3.94
C ARG A 12 -4.75 -15.45 3.97
N ARG A 13 -5.29 -15.91 5.10
CA ARG A 13 -5.78 -17.29 5.24
C ARG A 13 -6.92 -17.58 4.26
N ASP A 14 -7.79 -16.60 4.05
CA ASP A 14 -9.03 -16.80 3.30
C ASP A 14 -9.00 -16.17 1.90
N ARG A 15 -7.83 -15.73 1.41
CA ARG A 15 -7.67 -15.04 0.11
C ARG A 15 -8.19 -15.84 -1.09
N ALA A 16 -8.07 -17.17 -1.05
CA ALA A 16 -8.56 -18.07 -2.10
C ALA A 16 -10.09 -18.28 -2.07
N LYS A 17 -10.75 -17.82 -1.01
CA LYS A 17 -12.19 -17.94 -0.76
C LYS A 17 -12.90 -16.57 -0.77
N ALA A 18 -12.15 -15.50 -1.04
CA ALA A 18 -12.61 -14.12 -1.01
C ALA A 18 -13.28 -13.72 -2.33
N ALA A 19 -14.46 -13.08 -2.24
CA ALA A 19 -15.04 -12.36 -3.37
C ALA A 19 -14.49 -10.91 -3.43
N PRO A 20 -14.37 -10.30 -4.62
CA PRO A 20 -14.07 -8.88 -4.79
C PRO A 20 -14.97 -7.93 -3.98
N ILE A 21 -14.41 -6.84 -3.44
CA ILE A 21 -15.17 -5.82 -2.69
C ILE A 21 -16.24 -5.18 -3.59
N GLY A 22 -15.91 -4.95 -4.86
CA GLY A 22 -16.80 -4.27 -5.81
C GLY A 22 -18.12 -4.98 -6.12
N ILE A 23 -18.27 -6.26 -5.77
CA ILE A 23 -19.54 -7.00 -5.96
C ILE A 23 -20.58 -6.62 -4.88
N GLY A 24 -20.15 -5.99 -3.79
CA GLY A 24 -21.04 -5.59 -2.70
C GLY A 24 -21.84 -6.77 -2.13
N TYR A 25 -23.05 -6.50 -1.65
CA TYR A 25 -23.89 -7.50 -0.93
C TYR A 25 -24.14 -8.79 -1.71
N ARG A 26 -24.05 -8.77 -3.05
CA ARG A 26 -24.23 -9.97 -3.89
C ARG A 26 -23.17 -11.04 -3.68
N ALA A 27 -22.00 -10.68 -3.16
CA ALA A 27 -21.00 -11.64 -2.74
C ALA A 27 -21.41 -12.41 -1.45
N ALA A 28 -22.36 -11.88 -0.66
CA ALA A 28 -22.95 -12.58 0.48
C ALA A 28 -23.81 -13.77 0.04
N GLU A 29 -24.44 -13.69 -1.14
CA GLU A 29 -25.28 -14.77 -1.67
C GLU A 29 -24.44 -15.94 -2.20
N SER A 30 -23.20 -15.68 -2.61
CA SER A 30 -22.26 -16.72 -3.08
C SER A 30 -21.55 -17.49 -1.97
N TRP A 31 -21.54 -17.03 -0.69
CA TRP A 31 -20.73 -17.63 0.36
C TRP A 31 -21.31 -17.45 1.78
N ARG A 32 -21.49 -18.56 2.53
CA ARG A 32 -22.19 -18.60 3.84
C ARG A 32 -21.32 -18.42 5.09
N GLY A 33 -20.04 -18.06 4.98
CA GLY A 33 -19.21 -17.81 6.17
C GLY A 33 -17.91 -17.10 5.85
N ASP A 34 -17.93 -15.77 5.95
CA ASP A 34 -16.79 -14.81 5.99
C ASP A 34 -16.91 -13.60 5.05
N TYR A 35 -18.04 -13.42 4.35
CA TYR A 35 -18.30 -12.25 3.51
C TYR A 35 -18.13 -10.91 4.26
N GLN A 36 -18.70 -10.77 5.46
CA GLN A 36 -18.53 -9.55 6.25
C GLN A 36 -17.08 -9.37 6.70
N LEU A 37 -16.37 -10.43 7.04
CA LEU A 37 -15.01 -10.36 7.57
C LEU A 37 -14.04 -9.86 6.50
N ILE A 38 -14.10 -10.44 5.29
CA ILE A 38 -13.18 -10.13 4.19
C ILE A 38 -13.52 -8.77 3.56
N THR A 39 -14.80 -8.49 3.26
CA THR A 39 -15.21 -7.22 2.65
C THR A 39 -14.97 -6.04 3.59
N TYR A 40 -15.27 -6.16 4.90
CA TYR A 40 -14.98 -5.08 5.85
C TYR A 40 -13.48 -4.92 6.12
N LYS A 41 -12.73 -6.02 6.27
CA LYS A 41 -11.30 -5.91 6.57
C LYS A 41 -10.52 -5.38 5.38
N LYS A 42 -10.75 -5.93 4.19
CA LYS A 42 -10.09 -5.46 2.98
C LYS A 42 -10.54 -4.05 2.61
N GLY A 43 -11.82 -3.70 2.81
CA GLY A 43 -12.32 -2.33 2.66
C GLY A 43 -11.63 -1.34 3.59
N ALA A 44 -11.46 -1.68 4.86
CA ALA A 44 -10.70 -0.85 5.80
C ALA A 44 -9.23 -0.68 5.38
N TRP A 45 -8.61 -1.74 4.85
CA TRP A 45 -7.27 -1.67 4.27
C TRP A 45 -7.19 -0.76 3.04
N VAL A 46 -8.17 -0.81 2.14
CA VAL A 46 -8.23 0.08 0.97
C VAL A 46 -8.24 1.54 1.40
N VAL A 47 -9.12 1.91 2.36
CA VAL A 47 -9.18 3.27 2.88
C VAL A 47 -7.88 3.65 3.62
N HIS A 48 -7.29 2.71 4.38
CA HIS A 48 -6.01 2.93 5.05
C HIS A 48 -4.87 3.17 4.06
N MET A 49 -4.81 2.41 2.96
CA MET A 49 -3.82 2.58 1.91
C MET A 49 -3.98 3.95 1.22
N LEU A 50 -5.21 4.38 0.95
CA LEU A 50 -5.48 5.71 0.41
C LEU A 50 -5.06 6.84 1.36
N ARG A 51 -5.33 6.68 2.67
CA ARG A 51 -4.83 7.59 3.72
C ARG A 51 -3.31 7.69 3.67
N ASN A 52 -2.62 6.56 3.59
CA ASN A 52 -1.16 6.53 3.48
C ASN A 52 -0.65 7.09 2.14
N LEU A 53 -1.38 6.94 1.03
CA LEU A 53 -0.99 7.50 -0.26
C LEU A 53 -1.07 9.04 -0.25
N LEU A 54 -2.10 9.59 0.40
CA LEU A 54 -2.34 11.02 0.51
C LEU A 54 -1.57 11.70 1.65
N LEU A 55 -0.97 10.93 2.58
CA LEU A 55 -0.16 11.42 3.69
C LEU A 55 1.02 12.25 3.18
N ASN A 56 1.21 13.45 3.74
CA ASN A 56 2.44 14.19 3.56
C ASN A 56 3.53 13.58 4.44
N VAL A 57 4.45 12.82 3.84
CA VAL A 57 5.50 12.10 4.57
C VAL A 57 6.55 13.00 5.22
N ARG A 58 6.62 14.29 4.84
CA ARG A 58 7.56 15.25 5.46
C ARG A 58 6.99 15.85 6.73
N THR A 59 5.69 16.12 6.76
CA THR A 59 5.01 16.76 7.90
C THR A 59 4.13 15.80 8.70
N MET A 60 3.98 14.56 8.22
CA MET A 60 3.03 13.55 8.72
C MET A 60 1.58 14.03 8.76
N ASN A 61 1.23 15.00 7.89
CA ASN A 61 -0.09 15.59 7.81
C ASN A 61 -1.01 14.82 6.85
N GLU A 62 -2.28 14.65 7.25
CA GLU A 62 -3.33 13.90 6.56
C GLU A 62 -4.43 14.78 5.95
N ASP A 63 -4.26 16.10 5.90
CA ASP A 63 -5.27 17.07 5.46
C ASP A 63 -5.90 16.68 4.11
N ARG A 64 -5.09 16.26 3.13
CA ARG A 64 -5.61 15.81 1.82
C ARG A 64 -6.61 14.66 1.94
N PHE A 65 -6.31 13.69 2.79
CA PHE A 65 -7.20 12.55 3.05
C PHE A 65 -8.45 13.00 3.82
N GLN A 66 -8.28 13.82 4.86
CA GLN A 66 -9.39 14.32 5.65
C GLN A 66 -10.35 15.17 4.81
N THR A 67 -9.83 16.10 4.01
CA THR A 67 -10.61 16.91 3.06
C THR A 67 -11.34 16.02 2.07
N MET A 68 -10.68 15.04 1.45
CA MET A 68 -11.32 14.11 0.51
C MET A 68 -12.50 13.37 1.17
N MET A 69 -12.31 12.84 2.38
CA MET A 69 -13.35 12.12 3.11
C MET A 69 -14.52 13.03 3.52
N SER A 70 -14.23 14.24 4.01
CA SER A 70 -15.25 15.23 4.36
C SER A 70 -16.05 15.65 3.13
N THR A 71 -15.37 15.96 2.02
CA THR A 71 -16.03 16.31 0.75
C THR A 71 -16.89 15.17 0.22
N PHE A 72 -16.41 13.92 0.29
CA PHE A 72 -17.21 12.76 -0.12
C PHE A 72 -18.48 12.63 0.73
N TYR A 73 -18.36 12.75 2.06
CA TYR A 73 -19.50 12.70 2.96
C TYR A 73 -20.51 13.82 2.66
N GLU A 74 -20.06 15.07 2.54
CA GLU A 74 -20.94 16.22 2.26
C GLU A 74 -21.65 16.09 0.91
N THR A 75 -20.94 15.64 -0.12
CA THR A 75 -21.49 15.50 -1.49
C THR A 75 -22.62 14.47 -1.55
N TYR A 76 -22.45 13.35 -0.84
CA TYR A 76 -23.36 12.20 -0.92
C TYR A 76 -24.25 12.04 0.32
N ARG A 77 -24.23 12.99 1.26
CA ARG A 77 -25.12 12.97 2.44
C ARG A 77 -26.58 12.94 1.98
N GLY A 78 -27.32 11.92 2.42
CA GLY A 78 -28.73 11.72 2.04
C GLY A 78 -28.93 11.22 0.59
N LYS A 79 -27.87 10.80 -0.10
CA LYS A 79 -27.89 10.26 -1.46
C LYS A 79 -27.20 8.90 -1.51
N ARG A 80 -27.41 8.15 -2.60
CA ARG A 80 -26.66 6.92 -2.88
C ARG A 80 -25.32 7.28 -3.53
N ALA A 81 -24.24 6.67 -3.06
CA ALA A 81 -22.91 6.76 -3.66
C ALA A 81 -22.47 5.38 -4.16
N SER A 82 -21.82 5.33 -5.31
CA SER A 82 -21.19 4.12 -5.84
C SER A 82 -19.68 4.08 -5.58
N THR A 83 -19.06 2.92 -5.77
CA THR A 83 -17.58 2.79 -5.74
C THR A 83 -16.92 3.66 -6.82
N VAL A 84 -17.56 3.81 -7.99
CA VAL A 84 -17.08 4.67 -9.08
C VAL A 84 -17.10 6.14 -8.67
N ASP A 85 -18.12 6.58 -7.94
CA ASP A 85 -18.18 7.94 -7.37
C ASP A 85 -17.04 8.18 -6.40
N PHE A 86 -16.74 7.20 -5.54
CA PHE A 86 -15.62 7.28 -4.61
C PHE A 86 -14.27 7.31 -5.36
N GLN A 87 -14.09 6.48 -6.41
CA GLN A 87 -12.91 6.50 -7.25
C GLN A 87 -12.65 7.89 -7.84
N ARG A 88 -13.66 8.55 -8.40
CA ARG A 88 -13.51 9.90 -8.97
C ARG A 88 -13.03 10.93 -7.94
N MET A 89 -13.51 10.83 -6.70
CA MET A 89 -13.05 11.71 -5.60
C MET A 89 -11.60 11.41 -5.21
N VAL A 90 -11.22 10.13 -5.18
CA VAL A 90 -9.83 9.72 -4.94
C VAL A 90 -8.90 10.22 -6.05
N GLU A 91 -9.26 10.06 -7.32
CA GLU A 91 -8.47 10.55 -8.46
C GLU A 91 -8.26 12.06 -8.41
N LYS A 92 -9.31 12.82 -8.07
CA LYS A 92 -9.21 14.26 -7.84
C LYS A 92 -8.27 14.59 -6.68
N ALA A 93 -8.37 13.85 -5.57
CA ALA A 93 -7.55 14.08 -4.39
C ALA A 93 -6.07 13.72 -4.63
N VAL A 94 -5.78 12.64 -5.37
CA VAL A 94 -4.42 12.18 -5.69
C VAL A 94 -3.81 13.04 -6.80
N GLY A 95 -4.59 13.44 -7.81
CA GLY A 95 -4.18 14.24 -8.96
C GLY A 95 -3.80 13.41 -10.20
N GLN A 96 -4.22 12.15 -10.27
CA GLN A 96 -3.94 11.24 -11.39
C GLN A 96 -5.02 10.14 -11.50
N PRO A 97 -5.14 9.45 -12.64
CA PRO A 97 -6.01 8.27 -12.77
C PRO A 97 -5.62 7.18 -11.77
N MET A 98 -6.62 6.53 -11.17
CA MET A 98 -6.44 5.53 -10.12
C MET A 98 -7.11 4.20 -10.47
N ASP A 99 -7.45 3.97 -11.74
CA ASP A 99 -8.04 2.71 -12.22
C ASP A 99 -7.23 1.50 -11.76
N TRP A 100 -5.91 1.54 -11.93
CA TRP A 100 -5.01 0.47 -11.48
C TRP A 100 -5.21 0.10 -10.00
N PHE A 101 -5.42 1.10 -9.14
CA PHE A 101 -5.58 0.85 -7.72
C PHE A 101 -6.94 0.21 -7.45
N PHE A 102 -7.99 0.68 -8.09
CA PHE A 102 -9.33 0.13 -7.91
C PHE A 102 -9.45 -1.27 -8.52
N ASP A 103 -8.94 -1.48 -9.72
CA ASP A 103 -8.89 -2.77 -10.41
C ASP A 103 -8.16 -3.82 -9.56
N GLU A 104 -7.02 -3.48 -8.98
CA GLU A 104 -6.21 -4.41 -8.21
C GLU A 104 -6.69 -4.61 -6.77
N TRP A 105 -7.02 -3.51 -6.08
CA TRP A 105 -7.24 -3.52 -4.63
C TRP A 105 -8.72 -3.54 -4.23
N VAL A 106 -9.63 -3.13 -5.11
CA VAL A 106 -11.08 -3.11 -4.85
C VAL A 106 -11.79 -4.24 -5.61
N TYR A 107 -11.53 -4.35 -6.91
CA TYR A 107 -12.12 -5.37 -7.78
C TYR A 107 -11.30 -6.67 -7.82
N GLY A 108 -10.00 -6.60 -7.52
CA GLY A 108 -9.13 -7.76 -7.37
C GLY A 108 -9.19 -8.37 -5.97
N THR A 109 -8.69 -9.60 -5.85
CA THR A 109 -8.58 -10.35 -4.57
C THR A 109 -7.14 -10.56 -4.12
N ALA A 110 -6.17 -10.30 -5.00
CA ALA A 110 -4.76 -10.57 -4.75
C ALA A 110 -4.18 -9.71 -3.60
N VAL A 111 -3.15 -10.24 -2.95
CA VAL A 111 -2.38 -9.58 -1.88
C VAL A 111 -0.91 -9.92 -2.11
N PRO A 112 -0.04 -8.92 -2.34
CA PRO A 112 1.35 -9.17 -2.68
C PRO A 112 2.16 -9.66 -1.48
N THR A 113 3.14 -10.51 -1.78
CA THR A 113 4.29 -10.72 -0.91
C THR A 113 5.45 -9.89 -1.45
N TYR A 114 6.00 -9.01 -0.62
CA TYR A 114 7.21 -8.27 -0.89
C TYR A 114 8.40 -8.90 -0.18
N THR A 115 9.46 -9.17 -0.93
CA THR A 115 10.77 -9.52 -0.37
C THR A 115 11.72 -8.36 -0.60
N PHE A 116 12.11 -7.71 0.48
CA PHE A 116 12.93 -6.50 0.49
C PHE A 116 14.37 -6.83 0.83
N SER A 117 15.30 -6.32 0.02
CA SER A 117 16.72 -6.29 0.34
C SER A 117 17.30 -4.93 -0.03
N TYR A 118 18.37 -4.55 0.65
CA TYR A 118 19.09 -3.32 0.34
C TYR A 118 20.58 -3.45 0.65
N ASN A 119 21.38 -2.68 -0.07
CA ASN A 119 22.79 -2.47 0.20
C ASN A 119 23.10 -0.98 0.19
N VAL A 120 23.95 -0.53 1.10
CA VAL A 120 24.36 0.88 1.18
C VAL A 120 25.87 0.95 1.01
N VAL A 121 26.30 1.73 0.03
CA VAL A 121 27.71 1.92 -0.30
C VAL A 121 28.09 3.39 -0.22
N PRO A 122 29.34 3.73 0.15
CA PRO A 122 29.85 5.09 0.02
C PRO A 122 29.79 5.57 -1.44
N ASP A 123 29.51 6.86 -1.62
CA ASP A 123 29.57 7.57 -2.90
C ASP A 123 30.29 8.92 -2.70
N SER A 124 30.73 9.53 -3.79
CA SER A 124 31.48 10.79 -3.86
C SER A 124 30.95 11.94 -2.97
N ALA A 125 29.66 11.96 -2.65
CA ALA A 125 29.01 13.00 -1.84
C ALA A 125 28.18 12.45 -0.67
N GLY A 126 28.43 11.21 -0.22
CA GLY A 126 27.71 10.59 0.89
C GLY A 126 27.56 9.09 0.71
N PHE A 127 26.32 8.61 0.71
CA PHE A 127 25.99 7.19 0.58
C PHE A 127 24.92 6.97 -0.47
N VAL A 128 24.96 5.81 -1.11
CA VAL A 128 23.94 5.36 -2.05
C VAL A 128 23.34 4.07 -1.52
N ALA A 129 22.04 4.10 -1.24
CA ALA A 129 21.24 2.92 -0.92
C ALA A 129 20.63 2.35 -2.20
N ARG A 130 21.05 1.13 -2.56
CA ARG A 130 20.44 0.30 -3.59
C ARG A 130 19.38 -0.57 -2.93
N LEU A 131 18.15 -0.44 -3.39
CA LEU A 131 16.98 -1.16 -2.89
C LEU A 131 16.52 -2.16 -3.95
N ARG A 132 16.06 -3.32 -3.50
CA ARG A 132 15.39 -4.30 -4.33
C ARG A 132 14.12 -4.78 -3.63
N VAL A 133 13.02 -4.75 -4.36
CA VAL A 133 11.75 -5.36 -3.95
C VAL A 133 11.38 -6.41 -4.96
N ARG A 134 11.31 -7.67 -4.53
CA ARG A 134 10.70 -8.76 -5.31
C ARG A 134 9.25 -8.90 -4.92
N GLN A 135 8.37 -9.01 -5.91
CA GLN A 135 6.93 -9.10 -5.73
C GLN A 135 6.43 -10.47 -6.22
N SER A 136 5.61 -11.14 -5.41
CA SER A 136 4.96 -12.42 -5.76
C SER A 136 3.51 -12.46 -5.28
N ASP A 137 2.79 -13.54 -5.63
CA ASP A 137 1.38 -13.78 -5.29
C ASP A 137 0.37 -12.80 -5.93
N VAL A 138 0.79 -12.07 -6.96
CA VAL A 138 -0.02 -11.08 -7.70
C VAL A 138 0.31 -11.12 -9.20
N PRO A 139 -0.58 -10.61 -10.08
CA PRO A 139 -0.29 -10.43 -11.50
C PRO A 139 0.95 -9.57 -11.76
N GLU A 140 1.60 -9.72 -12.92
CA GLU A 140 2.80 -8.94 -13.27
C GLU A 140 2.53 -7.44 -13.39
N THR A 141 1.29 -7.04 -13.74
CA THR A 141 0.90 -5.64 -13.83
C THR A 141 0.63 -4.98 -12.48
N PHE A 142 0.57 -5.79 -11.41
CA PHE A 142 0.19 -5.33 -10.08
C PHE A 142 1.20 -4.34 -9.54
N LYS A 143 0.72 -3.20 -9.02
CA LYS A 143 1.60 -2.11 -8.60
C LYS A 143 1.10 -1.38 -7.38
N MET A 144 2.03 -0.80 -6.63
CA MET A 144 1.72 0.03 -5.48
C MET A 144 2.88 0.96 -5.13
N TYR A 145 2.56 2.18 -4.71
CA TYR A 145 3.53 3.04 -4.04
C TYR A 145 3.71 2.55 -2.60
N VAL A 146 4.87 1.95 -2.31
CA VAL A 146 5.20 1.42 -0.99
C VAL A 146 6.18 2.36 -0.29
N PRO A 147 5.90 2.83 0.94
CA PRO A 147 6.84 3.65 1.67
C PRO A 147 8.06 2.85 2.14
N VAL A 148 9.21 3.51 2.20
CA VAL A 148 10.43 3.02 2.84
C VAL A 148 10.81 4.05 3.91
N LEU A 149 10.81 3.62 5.16
CA LEU A 149 11.37 4.39 6.27
C LEU A 149 12.88 4.22 6.27
N ILE A 150 13.59 5.34 6.34
CA ILE A 150 15.04 5.45 6.37
C ILE A 150 15.39 6.10 7.71
N THR A 151 15.99 5.34 8.61
CA THR A 151 16.41 5.87 9.91
C THR A 151 17.86 6.31 9.83
N LEU A 152 18.12 7.62 9.87
CA LEU A 152 19.46 8.20 9.86
C LEU A 152 19.89 8.59 11.30
N PRO A 153 21.17 8.90 11.51
CA PRO A 153 21.64 9.43 12.79
C PRO A 153 20.92 10.73 13.22
N GLU A 154 20.67 11.63 12.26
CA GLU A 154 20.14 12.98 12.50
C GLU A 154 18.60 13.07 12.41
N GLY A 155 17.93 12.01 11.96
CA GLY A 155 16.48 11.97 11.84
C GLY A 155 15.98 10.93 10.84
N ASP A 156 14.68 10.67 10.88
CA ASP A 156 14.05 9.72 9.98
C ASP A 156 13.55 10.41 8.70
N GLY A 157 13.62 9.70 7.59
CA GLY A 157 13.04 10.10 6.31
C GLY A 157 12.15 8.99 5.75
N ILE A 158 11.08 9.37 5.06
CA ILE A 158 10.24 8.41 4.33
C ILE A 158 10.23 8.79 2.85
N VAL A 159 10.51 7.80 2.01
CA VAL A 159 10.32 7.90 0.56
C VAL A 159 9.29 6.87 0.11
N ARG A 160 8.66 7.08 -1.06
CA ARG A 160 7.80 6.06 -1.68
C ARG A 160 8.47 5.54 -2.93
N ILE A 161 8.49 4.22 -3.07
CA ILE A 161 8.92 3.54 -4.30
C ILE A 161 7.70 2.93 -4.99
N LEU A 162 7.62 3.05 -6.31
CA LEU A 162 6.61 2.36 -7.09
C LEU A 162 7.08 0.92 -7.29
N VAL A 163 6.50 -0.02 -6.55
CA VAL A 163 6.74 -1.45 -6.76
C VAL A 163 5.82 -1.91 -7.89
N THR A 164 6.40 -2.53 -8.91
CA THR A 164 5.70 -3.03 -10.10
C THR A 164 6.49 -4.16 -10.74
N GLY A 165 5.80 -5.10 -11.39
CA GLY A 165 6.46 -6.27 -12.00
C GLY A 165 7.04 -7.23 -10.95
N PRO A 166 7.78 -8.26 -11.39
CA PRO A 166 8.34 -9.27 -10.50
C PRO A 166 9.49 -8.76 -9.64
N THR A 167 10.22 -7.73 -10.09
CA THR A 167 11.33 -7.11 -9.36
C THR A 167 11.41 -5.62 -9.67
N THR A 168 11.54 -4.81 -8.64
CA THR A 168 11.76 -3.38 -8.72
C THR A 168 13.08 -3.05 -8.01
N ASP A 169 14.02 -2.47 -8.75
CA ASP A 169 15.24 -1.89 -8.18
C ASP A 169 15.09 -0.36 -8.09
N ALA A 170 15.54 0.22 -6.98
CA ALA A 170 15.52 1.67 -6.76
C ALA A 170 16.82 2.14 -6.11
N THR A 171 17.22 3.38 -6.36
CA THR A 171 18.43 3.98 -5.79
C THR A 171 18.09 5.27 -5.07
N ILE A 172 18.59 5.43 -3.85
CA ILE A 172 18.39 6.62 -3.01
C ILE A 172 19.74 7.14 -2.55
N ARG A 173 19.98 8.45 -2.74
CA ARG A 173 21.14 9.13 -2.15
C ARG A 173 20.84 9.52 -0.71
N LEU A 174 21.79 9.25 0.18
CA LEU A 174 21.68 9.50 1.61
C LEU A 174 22.84 10.39 2.08
N PRO A 175 22.59 11.35 2.98
CA PRO A 175 23.63 12.23 3.52
C PRO A 175 24.54 11.51 4.53
N ALA A 176 24.09 10.40 5.11
CA ALA A 176 24.82 9.63 6.10
C ALA A 176 24.47 8.13 5.98
N MET A 177 25.31 7.28 6.57
CA MET A 177 25.03 5.85 6.69
C MET A 177 23.75 5.64 7.51
N PRO A 178 22.72 4.97 6.97
CA PRO A 178 21.48 4.72 7.69
C PRO A 178 21.67 3.64 8.76
N LYS A 179 20.96 3.81 9.88
CA LYS A 179 20.85 2.78 10.92
C LYS A 179 19.98 1.61 10.43
N SER A 180 18.95 1.90 9.65
CA SER A 180 18.07 0.89 9.06
C SER A 180 17.26 1.45 7.89
N LEU A 181 16.85 0.54 7.01
CA LEU A 181 15.79 0.78 6.02
C LEU A 181 14.66 -0.23 6.24
N GLN A 182 13.42 0.25 6.26
CA GLN A 182 12.23 -0.58 6.46
C GLN A 182 11.21 -0.33 5.36
N LEU A 183 10.91 -1.37 4.57
CA LEU A 183 9.80 -1.33 3.62
C LEU A 183 8.45 -1.44 4.35
N ASN A 184 7.46 -0.70 3.86
CA ASN A 184 6.08 -0.70 4.33
C ASN A 184 5.95 -0.40 5.85
N PRO A 185 6.55 0.70 6.35
CA PRO A 185 6.34 1.14 7.73
C PRO A 185 4.85 1.38 8.00
N LEU A 186 4.45 1.42 9.27
CA LEU A 186 3.07 1.71 9.69
C LEU A 186 1.98 0.80 9.10
N GLU A 187 2.35 -0.35 8.50
CA GLU A 187 1.41 -1.16 7.74
C GLU A 187 0.71 -0.34 6.64
N SER A 188 1.45 0.53 5.94
CA SER A 188 0.88 1.43 4.94
C SER A 188 0.20 0.72 3.76
N VAL A 189 0.62 -0.51 3.45
CA VAL A 189 0.13 -1.34 2.34
C VAL A 189 -0.28 -2.72 2.88
N LEU A 190 -1.43 -3.22 2.41
CA LEU A 190 -1.87 -4.59 2.66
C LEU A 190 -0.95 -5.56 1.90
N ALA A 191 0.10 -6.04 2.58
CA ALA A 191 1.10 -6.95 2.01
C ALA A 191 1.72 -7.85 3.09
N ASP A 192 2.20 -9.02 2.67
CA ASP A 192 3.23 -9.73 3.44
C ASP A 192 4.60 -9.14 3.10
N VAL A 193 5.45 -8.91 4.11
CA VAL A 193 6.75 -8.26 3.92
C VAL A 193 7.81 -9.10 4.60
N LYS A 194 8.78 -9.52 3.81
CA LYS A 194 9.96 -10.25 4.23
C LYS A 194 11.20 -9.40 3.96
N THR A 195 12.20 -9.52 4.81
CA THR A 195 13.51 -8.89 4.59
C THR A 195 14.56 -9.97 4.41
N GLU A 196 15.41 -9.83 3.42
CA GLU A 196 16.54 -10.73 3.15
C GLU A 196 17.84 -9.95 2.97
N SER A 197 18.97 -10.64 3.12
CA SER A 197 20.28 -10.06 2.84
C SER A 197 20.44 -9.73 1.36
N TRP A 198 21.12 -8.64 1.06
CA TRP A 198 21.44 -8.28 -0.32
C TRP A 198 22.31 -9.35 -0.98
N THR A 199 21.94 -9.73 -2.20
CA THR A 199 22.74 -10.61 -3.06
C THR A 199 22.97 -9.92 -4.39
N GLU A 200 24.23 -9.85 -4.81
CA GLU A 200 24.56 -9.44 -6.17
C GLU A 200 24.19 -10.58 -7.11
N HIS A 201 23.23 -10.34 -8.00
CA HIS A 201 23.02 -11.23 -9.14
C HIS A 201 23.98 -10.75 -10.23
N GLN A 202 24.97 -11.59 -10.54
CA GLN A 202 25.84 -11.47 -11.71
C GLN A 202 25.03 -11.54 -13.02
#